data_AF-A0A7X3ZJ94-F1
#
_entry.id   AF-A0A7X3ZJ94-F1
#
_cell.length_a   1.000
_cell.length_b   1.000
_cell.length_c   1.000
_cell.angle_alpha   90.00
_cell.angle_beta   90.00
_cell.angle_gamma   90.00
#
_symmetry.space_group_name_H-M   'P 1'
#
loop_
_entity.id
_entity.type
_entity.pdbx_description
1 polymer ?
#
loop_
_entity_poly.entity_id
_entity_poly.type
_entity_poly.pdbx_seq_one_letter_code
_entity_poly.pdbx_strand_id
1 'polypeptide(L)'
;KWDEAMHQALSIARAEGKVPGQVREMIQDAHTSTVDWRTLLRRYMVDAVKRDYSWSVPNRRFIDGGLYMPSIRSEGIESIAVIIDTSGSIWCRPKILEAFWSEVRRIMLEIQPQEVIVLQVDTRLQDVAEYSGSDLPDGIELKGGGGTDFRPGFEWLEEQGKQPGVCLYLTDMECSSWPGMEPGFPVAWVNWGDPPGESNREPWGGRIDMAET
;
A
#
# COMPACT_ATOMS: atom_id res chain seq x y z
N LYS A 1 -38.28 -19.25 8.40
CA LYS A 1 -37.30 -19.52 9.48
C LYS A 1 -35.86 -19.23 9.01
N TRP A 2 -35.66 -18.08 8.37
CA TRP A 2 -34.35 -17.58 7.93
C TRP A 2 -34.11 -16.12 8.41
N ASP A 3 -35.00 -15.60 9.26
CA ASP A 3 -34.93 -14.22 9.75
C ASP A 3 -34.24 -14.09 11.13
N GLU A 4 -34.18 -15.15 11.94
CA GLU A 4 -33.61 -15.09 13.29
C GLU A 4 -32.07 -15.05 13.33
N ALA A 5 -31.40 -15.68 12.35
CA ALA A 5 -29.93 -15.64 12.25
C ALA A 5 -29.41 -14.26 11.81
N MET A 6 -30.20 -13.52 11.01
CA MET A 6 -29.86 -12.19 10.52
C MET A 6 -29.96 -11.14 11.63
N HIS A 7 -30.88 -11.31 12.58
CA HIS A 7 -31.01 -10.42 13.73
C HIS A 7 -29.89 -10.57 14.78
N GLN A 8 -29.25 -11.74 14.88
CA GLN A 8 -28.13 -11.93 15.80
C GLN A 8 -26.80 -11.35 15.27
N ALA A 9 -26.54 -11.47 13.96
CA ALA A 9 -25.33 -10.91 13.34
C ALA A 9 -25.26 -9.36 13.42
N LEU A 10 -26.43 -8.69 13.34
CA LEU A 10 -26.55 -7.23 13.45
C LEU A 10 -26.28 -6.69 14.87
N SER A 11 -26.31 -7.54 15.90
CA SER A 11 -26.00 -7.15 17.28
C SER A 11 -24.51 -7.19 17.62
N ILE A 12 -23.73 -8.01 16.91
CA ILE A 12 -22.28 -8.17 17.16
C ILE A 12 -21.49 -7.03 16.48
N ALA A 13 -21.92 -6.57 15.31
CA ALA A 13 -21.24 -5.51 14.56
C ALA A 13 -21.39 -4.09 15.15
N ARG A 14 -22.24 -3.89 16.17
CA ARG A 14 -22.44 -2.59 16.83
C ARG A 14 -21.52 -2.34 18.03
N ALA A 15 -20.65 -3.30 18.39
CA ALA A 15 -19.92 -3.24 19.65
C ALA A 15 -18.49 -2.66 19.59
N GLU A 16 -17.84 -2.51 18.45
CA GLU A 16 -16.44 -2.03 18.44
C GLU A 16 -16.25 -0.84 17.49
N GLY A 17 -16.21 0.33 18.12
CA GLY A 17 -16.18 1.63 17.46
C GLY A 17 -14.80 2.08 16.99
N LYS A 18 -14.86 2.94 15.97
CA LYS A 18 -13.83 3.85 15.42
C LYS A 18 -12.82 3.26 14.43
N VAL A 19 -13.34 2.87 13.26
CA VAL A 19 -12.69 3.15 11.96
C VAL A 19 -13.79 3.61 11.00
N PRO A 20 -13.64 4.71 10.22
CA PRO A 20 -14.71 5.18 9.35
C PRO A 20 -15.09 4.12 8.31
N GLY A 21 -16.34 3.62 8.38
CA GLY A 21 -16.86 2.50 7.59
C GLY A 21 -16.78 2.68 6.07
N GLN A 22 -16.54 3.90 5.58
CA GLN A 22 -16.39 4.20 4.15
C GLN A 22 -15.16 3.55 3.51
N VAL A 23 -14.15 3.15 4.29
CA VAL A 23 -12.97 2.45 3.74
C VAL A 23 -13.20 0.94 3.63
N ARG A 24 -14.01 0.35 4.53
CA ARG A 24 -14.34 -1.09 4.48
C ARG A 24 -15.35 -1.43 3.38
N GLU A 25 -16.36 -0.59 3.17
CA GLU A 25 -17.35 -0.82 2.11
C GLU A 25 -16.76 -0.66 0.70
N MET A 26 -15.81 0.26 0.50
CA MET A 26 -15.18 0.45 -0.81
C MET A 26 -14.27 -0.70 -1.25
N ILE A 27 -13.80 -1.54 -0.32
CA ILE A 27 -12.88 -2.65 -0.60
C ILE A 27 -13.66 -3.97 -0.74
N GLN A 28 -14.79 -4.15 -0.05
CA GLN A 28 -15.63 -5.34 -0.23
C GLN A 28 -16.42 -5.37 -1.55
N ASP A 29 -16.77 -4.20 -2.10
CA ASP A 29 -17.48 -4.10 -3.40
C ASP A 29 -16.58 -4.35 -4.62
N ALA A 30 -15.26 -4.51 -4.45
CA ALA A 30 -14.35 -4.84 -5.54
C ALA A 30 -14.60 -6.24 -6.14
N HIS A 31 -15.31 -7.12 -5.44
CA HIS A 31 -15.57 -8.49 -5.87
C HIS A 31 -16.62 -8.65 -6.99
N THR A 32 -17.20 -7.55 -7.51
CA THR A 32 -18.09 -7.61 -8.67
C THR A 32 -17.91 -6.44 -9.64
N SER A 33 -16.68 -5.93 -9.78
CA SER A 33 -16.43 -4.84 -10.73
C SER A 33 -15.19 -5.14 -11.58
N THR A 34 -15.35 -5.09 -12.90
CA THR A 34 -14.32 -5.12 -13.96
C THR A 34 -13.43 -3.87 -13.90
N VAL A 35 -12.99 -3.46 -12.72
CA VAL A 35 -12.20 -2.26 -12.54
C VAL A 35 -10.73 -2.64 -12.72
N ASP A 36 -10.08 -1.99 -13.69
CA ASP A 36 -8.66 -2.13 -13.95
C ASP A 36 -7.86 -1.84 -12.66
N TRP A 37 -6.98 -2.77 -12.29
CA TRP A 37 -6.12 -2.67 -11.12
C TRP A 37 -5.31 -1.37 -11.10
N ARG A 38 -4.97 -0.82 -12.27
CA ARG A 38 -4.31 0.49 -12.39
C ARG A 38 -5.15 1.62 -11.83
N THR A 39 -6.46 1.57 -12.08
CA THR A 39 -7.42 2.56 -11.55
C THR A 39 -7.55 2.43 -10.04
N LEU A 40 -7.58 1.20 -9.52
CA LEU A 40 -7.63 0.93 -8.07
C LEU A 40 -6.36 1.41 -7.38
N LEU A 41 -5.18 1.08 -7.92
CA LEU A 41 -3.88 1.51 -7.41
C LEU A 41 -3.77 3.03 -7.37
N ARG A 42 -4.10 3.69 -8.49
CA ARG A 42 -4.10 5.15 -8.58
C ARG A 42 -5.03 5.78 -7.54
N ARG A 43 -6.24 5.26 -7.40
CA ARG A 43 -7.21 5.77 -6.41
C ARG A 43 -6.68 5.58 -4.99
N TYR A 44 -6.14 4.41 -4.68
CA TYR A 44 -5.58 4.11 -3.36
C TYR A 44 -4.45 5.07 -2.99
N MET A 45 -3.50 5.27 -3.92
CA MET A 45 -2.38 6.19 -3.70
C MET A 45 -2.86 7.64 -3.55
N VAL A 46 -3.73 8.13 -4.43
CA VAL A 46 -4.27 9.50 -4.34
C VAL A 46 -5.08 9.73 -3.06
N ASP A 47 -5.83 8.74 -2.60
CA ASP A 47 -6.58 8.86 -1.36
C ASP A 47 -5.65 8.79 -0.12
N ALA A 48 -4.56 8.02 -0.18
CA ALA A 48 -3.51 8.03 0.84
C ALA A 48 -2.83 9.41 0.92
N VAL A 49 -2.50 10.02 -0.24
CA VAL A 49 -1.99 11.40 -0.34
C VAL A 49 -2.90 12.38 0.39
N LYS A 50 -4.20 12.35 0.08
CA LYS A 50 -5.17 13.26 0.68
C LYS A 50 -5.28 13.09 2.19
N ARG A 51 -5.17 11.86 2.71
CA ARG A 51 -5.16 11.61 4.15
C ARG A 51 -3.93 12.23 4.79
N ASP A 52 -2.76 12.00 4.22
CA ASP A 52 -1.49 12.56 4.72
C ASP A 52 -1.55 14.09 4.81
N TYR A 53 -2.03 14.75 3.75
CA TYR A 53 -2.31 16.19 3.74
C TYR A 53 -3.34 16.65 4.78
N SER A 54 -4.35 15.83 5.08
CA SER A 54 -5.37 16.19 6.08
C SER A 54 -4.85 16.09 7.51
N TRP A 55 -3.77 15.33 7.75
CA TRP A 55 -3.15 15.15 9.07
C TRP A 55 -2.02 16.15 9.33
N SER A 56 -1.46 16.81 8.30
CA SER A 56 -0.52 17.92 8.46
C SER A 56 -1.22 19.26 8.82
N VAL A 57 -1.61 19.41 10.09
CA VAL A 57 -2.34 20.60 10.61
C VAL A 57 -1.39 21.63 11.30
N PRO A 58 -1.82 22.88 11.57
CA PRO A 58 -1.35 24.14 10.96
C PRO A 58 -0.26 24.89 11.75
N ASN A 59 0.32 25.92 11.12
CA ASN A 59 1.43 26.73 11.63
C ASN A 59 1.07 27.46 12.94
N ARG A 60 1.72 27.04 14.03
CA ARG A 60 1.49 27.53 15.41
C ARG A 60 1.72 29.04 15.60
N ARG A 61 2.40 29.71 14.68
CA ARG A 61 2.70 31.16 14.77
C ARG A 61 1.47 32.08 14.68
N PHE A 62 0.33 31.58 14.22
CA PHE A 62 -0.90 32.39 14.05
C PHE A 62 -2.03 32.02 15.03
N ILE A 63 -1.79 31.08 15.96
CA ILE A 63 -2.80 30.65 16.94
C ILE A 63 -3.15 31.77 17.93
N ASP A 64 -2.22 32.69 18.19
CA ASP A 64 -2.41 33.77 19.17
C ASP A 64 -3.33 34.92 18.68
N GLY A 65 -3.71 34.93 17.40
CA GLY A 65 -4.42 36.05 16.76
C GLY A 65 -5.91 35.82 16.44
N GLY A 66 -6.50 34.68 16.81
CA GLY A 66 -7.93 34.39 16.58
C GLY A 66 -8.35 34.23 15.11
N LEU A 67 -7.42 34.32 14.16
CA LEU A 67 -7.65 34.03 12.75
C LEU A 67 -7.22 32.59 12.44
N TYR A 68 -8.21 31.73 12.18
CA TYR A 68 -7.99 30.42 11.58
C TYR A 68 -7.67 30.60 10.09
N MET A 69 -6.39 30.81 9.76
CA MET A 69 -5.92 30.62 8.38
C MET A 69 -5.19 29.28 8.30
N PRO A 70 -5.65 28.31 7.47
CA PRO A 70 -4.86 27.14 7.17
C PRO A 70 -3.56 27.61 6.50
N SER A 71 -2.43 27.41 7.16
CA SER A 71 -1.13 27.61 6.55
C SER A 71 -0.91 26.48 5.56
N ILE A 72 -1.12 26.75 4.28
CA ILE A 72 -0.78 25.81 3.20
C ILE A 72 0.74 25.79 3.13
N ARG A 73 1.38 24.96 3.96
CA ARG A 73 2.70 24.43 3.61
C ARG A 73 2.38 23.19 2.79
N SER A 74 2.46 23.34 1.48
CA SER A 74 2.33 22.25 0.50
C SER A 74 3.54 21.33 0.61
N GLU A 75 3.68 20.62 1.73
CA GLU A 75 4.57 19.46 1.79
C GLU A 75 3.72 18.32 1.23
N GLY A 76 4.05 17.86 0.02
CA GLY A 76 3.45 16.65 -0.54
C GLY A 76 3.70 15.43 0.33
N ILE A 77 3.25 14.25 -0.12
CA ILE A 77 3.66 13.01 0.56
C ILE A 77 5.18 13.06 0.77
N GLU A 78 5.60 12.94 2.02
CA GLU A 78 7.03 13.02 2.36
C GLU A 78 7.76 11.82 1.75
N SER A 79 7.23 10.62 1.93
CA SER A 79 7.84 9.41 1.37
C SER A 79 6.81 8.35 0.95
N ILE A 80 7.10 7.63 -0.13
CA ILE A 80 6.37 6.43 -0.55
C ILE A 80 7.33 5.25 -0.55
N ALA A 81 6.93 4.12 0.02
CA ALA A 81 7.69 2.88 -0.06
C ALA A 81 7.09 1.94 -1.11
N VAL A 82 7.94 1.26 -1.87
CA VAL A 82 7.58 0.22 -2.83
C VAL A 82 8.45 -1.00 -2.54
N ILE A 83 7.83 -2.03 -1.97
CA ILE A 83 8.45 -3.32 -1.71
C ILE A 83 8.11 -4.25 -2.88
N ILE A 84 9.14 -4.85 -3.45
CA ILE A 84 9.05 -5.80 -4.56
C ILE A 84 9.51 -7.15 -4.04
N ASP A 85 8.60 -8.11 -4.01
CA ASP A 85 8.93 -9.52 -3.81
C ASP A 85 9.72 -10.04 -5.01
N THR A 86 10.98 -10.41 -4.77
CA THR A 86 11.93 -10.94 -5.75
C THR A 86 12.16 -12.43 -5.61
N SER A 87 11.25 -13.13 -4.92
CA SER A 87 11.22 -14.59 -4.87
C SER A 87 11.18 -15.21 -6.27
N GLY A 88 11.58 -16.48 -6.38
CA GLY A 88 11.79 -17.14 -7.67
C GLY A 88 10.63 -17.05 -8.67
N SER A 89 9.39 -16.84 -8.21
CA SER A 89 8.20 -16.77 -9.06
C SER A 89 8.17 -15.53 -9.97
N ILE A 90 8.66 -14.36 -9.51
CA ILE A 90 8.66 -13.12 -10.31
C ILE A 90 9.63 -13.18 -11.50
N TRP A 91 10.71 -13.96 -11.38
CA TRP A 91 11.74 -14.10 -12.43
C TRP A 91 11.20 -14.72 -13.71
N CYS A 92 10.16 -15.56 -13.61
CA CYS A 92 9.48 -16.14 -14.76
C CYS A 92 8.44 -15.20 -15.38
N ARG A 93 8.15 -14.04 -14.77
CA ARG A 93 7.08 -13.13 -15.17
C ARG A 93 7.52 -11.65 -15.19
N PRO A 94 8.58 -11.30 -15.95
CA PRO A 94 9.11 -9.92 -15.98
C PRO A 94 8.09 -8.87 -16.42
N LYS A 95 7.12 -9.25 -17.27
CA LYS A 95 6.04 -8.35 -17.73
C LYS A 95 5.15 -7.81 -16.61
N ILE A 96 5.00 -8.57 -15.52
CA ILE A 96 4.20 -8.14 -14.36
C ILE A 96 4.91 -6.99 -13.66
N LEU A 97 6.21 -7.16 -13.41
CA LEU A 97 7.04 -6.11 -12.82
C LEU A 97 7.07 -4.87 -13.73
N GLU A 98 7.26 -5.04 -15.03
CA GLU A 98 7.23 -3.92 -15.99
C GLU A 98 5.90 -3.17 -15.97
N ALA A 99 4.77 -3.89 -15.97
CA ALA A 99 3.44 -3.30 -15.94
C ALA A 99 3.18 -2.56 -14.61
N PHE A 100 3.53 -3.18 -13.49
CA PHE A 100 3.44 -2.58 -12.16
C PHE A 100 4.30 -1.33 -12.07
N TRP A 101 5.58 -1.42 -12.42
CA TRP A 101 6.52 -0.32 -12.33
C TRP A 101 6.15 0.84 -13.23
N SER A 102 5.70 0.57 -14.46
CA SER A 102 5.21 1.60 -15.38
C SER A 102 4.04 2.39 -14.78
N GLU A 103 3.09 1.70 -14.14
CA GLU A 103 1.96 2.35 -13.49
C GLU A 103 2.39 3.16 -12.26
N VAL A 104 3.26 2.57 -11.41
CA VAL A 104 3.83 3.27 -10.26
C VAL A 104 4.52 4.55 -10.70
N ARG A 105 5.42 4.52 -11.69
CA ARG A 105 6.10 5.71 -12.22
C ARG A 105 5.10 6.77 -12.68
N ARG A 106 4.05 6.37 -13.41
CA ARG A 106 3.00 7.29 -13.86
C ARG A 106 2.33 8.00 -12.68
N ILE A 107 2.01 7.26 -11.62
CA ILE A 107 1.39 7.83 -10.42
C ILE A 107 2.38 8.72 -9.66
N MET A 108 3.65 8.32 -9.54
CA MET A 108 4.69 9.12 -8.87
C MET A 108 4.93 10.46 -9.55
N LEU A 109 4.86 10.53 -10.87
CA LEU A 109 4.97 11.78 -11.63
C LEU A 109 3.84 12.76 -11.34
N GLU A 110 2.66 12.27 -10.95
CA GLU A 110 1.50 13.09 -10.62
C GLU A 110 1.48 13.51 -9.15
N ILE A 111 1.86 12.60 -8.25
CA ILE A 111 1.89 12.86 -6.80
C ILE A 111 3.13 13.69 -6.41
N GLN A 112 4.25 13.48 -7.12
CA GLN A 112 5.56 14.08 -6.84
C GLN A 112 5.97 13.99 -5.36
N PRO A 113 6.06 12.78 -4.78
CA PRO A 113 6.56 12.63 -3.41
C PRO A 113 8.02 13.10 -3.31
N GLN A 114 8.42 13.55 -2.12
CA GLN A 114 9.81 14.00 -1.90
C GLN A 114 10.78 12.82 -2.01
N GLU A 115 10.41 11.68 -1.44
CA GLU A 115 11.21 10.46 -1.42
C GLU A 115 10.38 9.24 -1.90
N VAL A 116 11.01 8.38 -2.70
CA VAL A 116 10.48 7.05 -3.06
C VAL A 116 11.52 6.02 -2.69
N ILE A 117 11.17 5.14 -1.76
CA ILE A 117 12.04 4.06 -1.26
C ILE A 117 11.62 2.78 -1.96
N VAL A 118 12.52 2.19 -2.76
CA VAL A 118 12.30 0.91 -3.44
C VAL A 118 13.11 -0.16 -2.73
N LEU A 119 12.42 -1.22 -2.28
CA LEU A 119 12.99 -2.34 -1.56
C LEU A 119 12.78 -3.61 -2.36
N GLN A 120 13.84 -4.39 -2.55
CA GLN A 120 13.75 -5.72 -3.14
C GLN A 120 13.95 -6.76 -2.04
N VAL A 121 12.99 -7.68 -1.88
CA VAL A 121 12.98 -8.64 -0.78
C VAL A 121 12.65 -10.03 -1.27
N ASP A 122 13.32 -11.05 -0.72
CA ASP A 122 12.98 -12.45 -0.88
C ASP A 122 12.85 -13.11 0.50
N THR A 123 13.77 -14.00 0.91
CA THR A 123 13.92 -14.43 2.31
C THR A 123 14.63 -13.39 3.18
N ARG A 124 15.22 -12.37 2.56
CA ARG A 124 15.90 -11.24 3.20
C ARG A 124 15.83 -10.01 2.30
N LEU A 125 16.28 -8.87 2.83
CA LEU A 125 16.49 -7.67 2.02
C LEU A 125 17.64 -7.90 1.03
N GLN A 126 17.38 -7.66 -0.25
CA GLN A 126 18.32 -7.84 -1.35
C GLN A 126 18.85 -6.50 -1.89
N ASP A 127 18.01 -5.48 -1.90
CA ASP A 127 18.37 -4.15 -2.38
C ASP A 127 17.52 -3.06 -1.75
N VAL A 128 18.13 -1.88 -1.63
CA VAL A 128 17.45 -0.64 -1.22
C VAL A 128 17.91 0.46 -2.17
N ALA A 129 16.95 1.16 -2.76
CA ALA A 129 17.23 2.36 -3.54
C ALA A 129 16.26 3.48 -3.16
N GLU A 130 16.80 4.68 -2.96
CA GLU A 130 16.02 5.88 -2.67
C GLU A 130 16.07 6.81 -3.89
N TYR A 131 14.90 7.27 -4.31
CA TYR A 131 14.73 8.15 -5.48
C TYR A 131 13.91 9.37 -5.08
N SER A 132 13.99 10.41 -5.91
CA SER A 132 12.99 11.47 -5.88
C SER A 132 11.77 11.04 -6.72
N GLY A 133 10.57 11.53 -6.38
CA GLY A 133 9.35 11.26 -7.15
C GLY A 133 9.44 11.65 -8.63
N SER A 134 10.35 12.55 -9.01
CA SER A 134 10.61 12.95 -10.41
C SER A 134 11.75 12.19 -11.09
N ASP A 135 12.53 11.38 -10.36
CA ASP A 135 13.77 10.76 -10.85
C ASP A 135 13.78 9.25 -10.61
N LEU A 136 12.75 8.58 -11.12
CA LEU A 136 12.60 7.13 -11.04
C LEU A 136 13.19 6.46 -12.28
N PRO A 137 13.94 5.36 -12.12
CA PRO A 137 14.52 4.63 -13.26
C PRO A 137 13.43 4.06 -14.16
N ASP A 138 13.74 3.88 -15.44
CA ASP A 138 12.79 3.33 -16.42
C ASP A 138 12.37 1.88 -16.14
N GLY A 139 13.22 1.12 -15.44
CA GLY A 139 12.96 -0.24 -15.00
C GLY A 139 13.68 -0.56 -13.70
N ILE A 140 13.34 -1.70 -13.11
CA ILE A 140 14.00 -2.25 -11.92
C ILE A 140 14.81 -3.48 -12.35
N GLU A 141 16.10 -3.47 -12.04
CA GLU A 141 16.94 -4.65 -12.15
C GLU A 141 16.70 -5.55 -10.94
N LEU A 142 16.12 -6.72 -11.18
CA LEU A 142 15.81 -7.69 -10.13
C LEU A 142 17.07 -8.26 -9.48
N LYS A 143 17.11 -8.25 -8.15
CA LYS A 143 18.13 -8.90 -7.32
C LYS A 143 17.44 -9.86 -6.36
N GLY A 144 18.02 -11.05 -6.19
CA GLY A 144 17.44 -12.11 -5.35
C GLY A 144 17.14 -13.38 -6.14
N GLY A 145 15.95 -13.95 -5.93
CA GLY A 145 15.54 -15.24 -6.51
C GLY A 145 15.49 -16.39 -5.48
N GLY A 146 15.43 -16.06 -4.19
CA GLY A 146 15.23 -17.02 -3.11
C GLY A 146 13.76 -17.44 -2.92
N GLY A 147 13.45 -17.97 -1.73
CA GLY A 147 12.08 -18.12 -1.25
C GLY A 147 11.48 -16.78 -0.82
N THR A 148 10.31 -16.82 -0.18
CA THR A 148 9.54 -15.62 0.17
C THR A 148 9.44 -15.46 1.68
N ASP A 149 9.71 -14.25 2.17
CA ASP A 149 9.40 -13.79 3.53
C ASP A 149 8.93 -12.34 3.46
N PHE A 150 7.73 -12.05 3.97
CA PHE A 150 7.18 -10.70 3.83
C PHE A 150 7.67 -9.71 4.89
N ARG A 151 8.39 -10.17 5.91
CA ARG A 151 8.85 -9.35 7.04
C ARG A 151 10.03 -8.42 6.75
N PRO A 152 11.10 -8.83 6.03
CA PRO A 152 12.35 -8.07 5.96
C PRO A 152 12.20 -6.63 5.44
N GLY A 153 11.25 -6.39 4.52
CA GLY A 153 10.97 -5.05 4.02
C GLY A 153 10.37 -4.12 5.07
N PHE A 154 9.42 -4.62 5.87
CA PHE A 154 8.81 -3.84 6.95
C PHE A 154 9.78 -3.64 8.11
N GLU A 155 10.53 -4.67 8.48
CA GLU A 155 11.56 -4.59 9.52
C GLU A 155 12.61 -3.53 9.16
N TRP A 156 13.08 -3.49 7.92
CA TRP A 156 14.02 -2.47 7.48
C TRP A 156 13.45 -1.05 7.57
N LEU A 157 12.18 -0.84 7.14
CA LEU A 157 11.53 0.46 7.25
C LEU A 157 11.41 0.93 8.70
N GLU A 158 11.05 0.02 9.61
CA GLU A 158 10.97 0.31 11.04
C GLU A 158 12.34 0.61 11.65
N GLU A 159 13.37 -0.20 11.34
CA GLU A 159 14.74 -0.01 11.80
C GLU A 159 15.34 1.33 11.33
N GLN A 160 15.02 1.77 10.12
CA GLN A 160 15.44 3.07 9.60
C GLN A 160 14.55 4.24 10.07
N GLY A 161 13.48 3.95 10.82
CA GLY A 161 12.53 4.96 11.30
C GLY A 161 11.76 5.65 10.16
N LYS A 162 11.63 4.98 9.00
CA LYS A 162 10.91 5.51 7.85
C LYS A 162 9.41 5.31 8.05
N GLN A 163 8.63 6.37 7.84
CA GLN A 163 7.16 6.38 7.97
C GLN A 163 6.54 6.84 6.66
N PRO A 164 6.51 5.99 5.62
CA PRO A 164 5.95 6.36 4.33
C PRO A 164 4.46 6.65 4.45
N GLY A 165 3.97 7.65 3.70
CA GLY A 165 2.53 7.96 3.62
C GLY A 165 1.72 6.82 3.00
N VAL A 166 2.38 5.99 2.18
CA VAL A 166 1.86 4.70 1.70
C VAL A 166 2.99 3.74 1.38
N CYS A 167 2.81 2.47 1.71
CA CYS A 167 3.68 1.37 1.27
C CYS A 167 2.93 0.50 0.25
N LEU A 168 3.51 0.30 -0.93
CA LEU A 168 3.06 -0.67 -1.92
C LEU A 168 3.88 -1.95 -1.76
N TYR A 169 3.24 -3.12 -1.83
CA TYR A 169 3.93 -4.40 -1.77
C TYR A 169 3.52 -5.28 -2.95
N LEU A 170 4.40 -5.47 -3.92
CA LEU A 170 4.16 -6.36 -5.07
C LEU A 170 4.53 -7.80 -4.70
N THR A 171 3.59 -8.74 -4.78
CA THR A 171 3.81 -10.17 -4.51
C THR A 171 2.74 -11.04 -5.18
N ASP A 172 2.94 -12.35 -5.25
CA ASP A 172 1.91 -13.35 -5.60
C ASP A 172 1.12 -13.85 -4.38
N MET A 173 1.44 -13.35 -3.18
CA MET A 173 0.83 -13.74 -1.90
C MET A 173 1.09 -15.20 -1.50
N GLU A 174 2.01 -15.90 -2.16
CA GLU A 174 2.37 -17.28 -1.84
C GLU A 174 3.45 -17.33 -0.76
N CYS A 175 3.06 -17.12 0.50
CA CYS A 175 3.97 -17.24 1.63
C CYS A 175 3.27 -17.68 2.92
N SER A 176 4.01 -18.38 3.78
CA SER A 176 3.59 -18.74 5.14
C SER A 176 4.13 -17.79 6.23
N SER A 177 5.05 -16.89 5.87
CA SER A 177 5.74 -15.99 6.80
C SER A 177 5.21 -14.56 6.62
N TRP A 178 4.27 -14.19 7.48
CA TRP A 178 3.63 -12.88 7.48
C TRP A 178 4.14 -12.01 8.63
N PRO A 179 4.16 -10.68 8.47
CA PRO A 179 4.41 -9.76 9.57
C PRO A 179 3.34 -9.92 10.65
N GLY A 180 3.77 -10.10 11.90
CA GLY A 180 2.88 -10.35 13.04
C GLY A 180 2.16 -9.10 13.55
N MET A 181 2.56 -7.90 13.10
CA MET A 181 1.97 -6.63 13.49
C MET A 181 1.76 -5.74 12.26
N GLU A 182 0.68 -4.95 12.28
CA GLU A 182 0.42 -3.93 11.28
C GLU A 182 1.37 -2.74 11.47
N PRO A 183 2.09 -2.31 10.42
CA PRO A 183 2.94 -1.12 10.47
C PRO A 183 2.15 0.15 10.80
N GLY A 184 2.83 1.18 11.30
CA GLY A 184 2.23 2.48 11.61
C GLY A 184 1.78 3.29 10.38
N PHE A 185 1.91 2.74 9.18
CA PHE A 185 1.62 3.39 7.91
C PHE A 185 0.68 2.54 7.02
N PRO A 186 -0.10 3.18 6.11
CA PRO A 186 -0.99 2.45 5.21
C PRO A 186 -0.22 1.56 4.25
N VAL A 187 -0.73 0.35 4.01
CA VAL A 187 -0.13 -0.60 3.06
C VAL A 187 -1.16 -1.09 2.05
N ALA A 188 -0.75 -1.12 0.78
CA ALA A 188 -1.47 -1.76 -0.31
C ALA A 188 -0.66 -2.94 -0.85
N TRP A 189 -1.22 -4.13 -0.72
CA TRP A 189 -0.69 -5.33 -1.32
C TRP A 189 -1.18 -5.45 -2.76
N VAL A 190 -0.25 -5.44 -3.70
CA VAL A 190 -0.50 -5.59 -5.12
C VAL A 190 -0.22 -7.04 -5.47
N ASN A 191 -1.30 -7.81 -5.55
CA ASN A 191 -1.25 -9.23 -5.82
C ASN A 191 -1.27 -9.47 -7.32
N TRP A 192 -0.32 -10.24 -7.84
CA TRP A 192 -0.36 -10.71 -9.23
C TRP A 192 -0.61 -12.22 -9.37
N GLY A 193 -0.66 -12.93 -8.25
CA GLY A 193 -0.95 -14.37 -8.17
C GLY A 193 -2.45 -14.66 -8.11
N ASP A 194 -2.78 -15.77 -7.47
CA ASP A 194 -4.16 -16.28 -7.40
C ASP A 194 -5.11 -15.34 -6.64
N PRO A 195 -6.42 -15.39 -6.94
CA PRO A 195 -7.43 -14.65 -6.18
C PRO A 195 -7.42 -15.05 -4.69
N PRO A 196 -7.97 -14.20 -3.81
CA PRO A 196 -7.99 -14.46 -2.38
C PRO A 196 -8.72 -15.76 -2.03
N GLY A 197 -8.03 -16.60 -1.26
CA GLY A 197 -8.47 -17.84 -0.64
C GLY A 197 -7.99 -17.90 0.81
N GLU A 198 -8.23 -19.04 1.48
CA GLU A 198 -7.91 -19.16 2.91
C GLU A 198 -6.40 -19.09 3.20
N SER A 199 -5.54 -19.45 2.24
CA SER A 199 -4.09 -19.57 2.42
C SER A 199 -3.27 -18.37 1.94
N ASN A 200 -3.86 -17.44 1.18
CA ASN A 200 -3.16 -16.29 0.57
C ASN A 200 -3.85 -14.96 0.92
N ARG A 201 -4.48 -14.90 2.09
CA ARG A 201 -5.19 -13.71 2.58
C ARG A 201 -4.22 -12.78 3.30
N GLU A 202 -4.26 -11.51 2.93
CA GLU A 202 -3.47 -10.46 3.54
C GLU A 202 -3.84 -10.26 5.02
N PRO A 203 -2.85 -10.01 5.91
CA PRO A 203 -3.10 -9.86 7.34
C PRO A 203 -3.78 -8.53 7.67
N TRP A 204 -3.56 -7.50 6.85
CA TRP A 204 -4.03 -6.12 7.02
C TRP A 204 -3.81 -5.32 5.74
N GLY A 205 -4.27 -4.06 5.72
CA GLY A 205 -4.12 -3.16 4.57
C GLY A 205 -5.17 -3.36 3.47
N GLY A 206 -4.93 -2.74 2.32
CA GLY A 206 -5.74 -2.96 1.11
C GLY A 206 -5.10 -4.00 0.19
N ARG A 207 -5.91 -4.76 -0.54
CA ARG A 207 -5.46 -5.66 -1.62
C ARG A 207 -5.91 -5.14 -2.98
N ILE A 208 -5.03 -5.25 -3.96
CA ILE A 208 -5.29 -4.92 -5.37
C ILE A 208 -4.81 -6.10 -6.21
N ASP A 209 -5.73 -6.79 -6.86
CA ASP A 209 -5.42 -7.93 -7.72
C ASP A 209 -5.15 -7.48 -9.17
N MET A 210 -3.97 -7.80 -9.70
CA MET A 210 -3.59 -7.58 -11.09
C MET A 210 -4.21 -8.68 -11.95
N ALA A 211 -5.35 -8.42 -12.57
CA ALA A 211 -5.89 -9.33 -13.58
C ALA A 211 -4.98 -9.35 -14.82
N GLU A 212 -4.57 -10.55 -15.27
CA GLU A 212 -3.94 -10.72 -16.59
C GLU A 212 -4.94 -10.25 -17.66
N THR A 213 -4.58 -9.22 -18.44
CA THR A 213 -5.36 -8.75 -19.59
C THR A 213 -4.76 -9.27 -20.88
#